data_AF-V5GJW3-F1
#
_entry.id   AF-V5GJW3-F1
#
_cell.length_a   1.000
_cell.length_b   1.000
_cell.length_c   1.000
_cell.angle_alpha   90.00
_cell.angle_beta   90.00
_cell.angle_gamma   90.00
#
_symmetry.space_group_name_H-M   'P 1'
#
loop_
_entity.id
_entity.type
_entity.pdbx_description
1 polymer ?
#
loop_
_entity_poly.entity_id
_entity_poly.type
_entity_poly.pdbx_seq_one_letter_code
_entity_poly.pdbx_strand_id
1 'polypeptide(L)'
;SPREVGHNIWILCHQLSQHNKELASLLKPTDSGRDPKTQKAITYYTSYTAQIEIVRHDRTLEQIVFPIPEICEYLTDDTKTRVLHTAERDDQGSKVTDFF
;
A
#
# COMPACT_ATOMS: atom_id res chain seq x y z
N SER A 1 -17.97 -7.59 5.37
CA SER A 1 -18.01 -6.95 6.71
C SER A 1 -17.91 -5.43 6.58
N PRO A 2 -18.29 -4.63 7.59
CA PRO A 2 -18.16 -3.17 7.53
C PRO A 2 -16.74 -2.68 7.23
N ARG A 3 -15.72 -3.39 7.72
CA ARG A 3 -14.30 -3.10 7.45
C ARG A 3 -13.94 -3.32 5.98
N GLU A 4 -14.34 -4.45 5.40
CA GLU A 4 -14.09 -4.75 3.98
C GLU A 4 -14.76 -3.72 3.05
N VAL A 5 -16.01 -3.36 3.35
CA VAL A 5 -16.72 -2.33 2.59
C VAL A 5 -15.99 -1.00 2.68
N GLY A 6 -15.56 -0.59 3.87
CA GLY A 6 -14.77 0.63 4.05
C GLY A 6 -13.45 0.60 3.29
N HIS A 7 -12.78 -0.54 3.25
CA HIS A 7 -11.54 -0.73 2.49
C HIS A 7 -11.76 -0.59 0.97
N ASN A 8 -12.84 -1.18 0.44
CA ASN A 8 -13.21 -1.05 -0.97
C ASN A 8 -13.49 0.40 -1.36
N ILE A 9 -14.20 1.14 -0.50
CA ILE A 9 -14.46 2.57 -0.70
C ILE A 9 -13.15 3.35 -0.69
N TRP A 10 -12.27 3.08 0.28
CA TRP A 10 -10.98 3.74 0.37
C TRP A 10 -10.12 3.53 -0.88
N ILE A 11 -9.99 2.28 -1.34
CA ILE A 11 -9.22 1.93 -2.55
C ILE A 11 -9.74 2.70 -3.76
N LEU A 12 -11.06 2.72 -3.97
CA LEU A 12 -11.66 3.46 -5.08
C LEU A 12 -11.33 4.96 -4.99
N CYS A 13 -11.51 5.56 -3.80
CA CYS A 13 -11.18 6.97 -3.59
C CYS A 13 -9.69 7.25 -3.83
N HIS A 14 -8.80 6.39 -3.34
CA HIS A 14 -7.35 6.50 -3.56
C HIS A 14 -7.01 6.50 -5.05
N GLN A 15 -7.59 5.59 -5.83
CA GLN A 15 -7.38 5.52 -7.28
C GLN A 15 -7.91 6.76 -7.99
N LEU A 16 -9.14 7.18 -7.67
CA LEU A 16 -9.73 8.39 -8.27
C LEU A 16 -8.97 9.67 -7.90
N SER A 17 -8.34 9.71 -6.72
CA SER A 17 -7.57 10.87 -6.26
C SER A 17 -6.35 11.19 -7.14
N GLN A 18 -5.83 10.19 -7.85
CA GLN A 18 -4.74 10.39 -8.83
C GLN A 18 -5.16 11.31 -9.98
N HIS A 19 -6.47 11.41 -10.24
CA HIS A 19 -7.05 12.23 -11.29
C HIS A 19 -7.85 13.43 -10.77
N ASN A 20 -8.04 13.53 -9.44
CA ASN A 20 -8.81 14.59 -8.82
C ASN A 20 -8.06 15.19 -7.62
N LYS A 21 -7.54 16.40 -7.79
CA LYS A 21 -6.76 17.13 -6.77
C LYS A 21 -7.53 17.47 -5.50
N GLU A 22 -8.84 17.69 -5.61
CA GLU A 22 -9.70 17.95 -4.46
C GLU A 22 -9.90 16.68 -3.65
N LEU A 23 -10.18 15.56 -4.32
CA LEU A 23 -10.25 14.27 -3.63
C LEU A 23 -8.89 13.92 -2.98
N ALA A 24 -7.77 14.19 -3.66
CA ALA A 24 -6.44 13.97 -3.11
C ALA A 24 -6.17 14.80 -1.84
N SER A 25 -6.68 16.02 -1.72
CA SER A 25 -6.57 16.80 -0.48
C SER A 25 -7.45 16.22 0.63
N LEU A 26 -8.66 15.76 0.28
CA LEU A 26 -9.60 15.12 1.20
C LEU A 26 -9.08 13.81 1.79
N LEU A 27 -8.16 13.11 1.13
CA LEU A 27 -7.56 11.87 1.65
C LEU A 27 -6.31 12.11 2.52
N LYS A 28 -5.79 13.34 2.62
CA LYS A 28 -4.60 13.62 3.43
C LYS A 28 -4.89 13.45 4.93
N PRO A 29 -4.06 12.73 5.71
CA PRO A 29 -4.27 12.54 7.15
C PRO A 29 -4.06 13.79 8.03
N THR A 30 -3.64 14.93 7.46
CA THR A 30 -3.16 16.08 8.25
C THR A 30 -4.15 17.24 8.29
N ASP A 31 -5.41 17.04 7.93
CA ASP A 31 -6.40 18.10 7.81
C ASP A 31 -7.13 18.32 9.15
N SER A 32 -6.66 19.33 9.90
CA SER A 32 -7.06 19.64 11.27
C SER A 32 -8.51 20.13 11.44
N GLY A 33 -9.25 20.32 10.33
CA GLY A 33 -10.66 20.75 10.35
C GLY A 33 -11.69 19.61 10.31
N ARG A 34 -11.28 18.34 10.24
CA ARG A 34 -12.21 17.20 10.07
C ARG A 34 -12.75 16.65 11.37
N ASP A 35 -13.89 15.96 11.29
CA ASP A 35 -14.42 15.25 12.44
C ASP A 35 -13.46 14.14 12.89
N PRO A 36 -13.35 13.88 14.21
CA PRO A 36 -12.39 12.90 14.73
C PRO A 36 -12.58 11.48 14.22
N LYS A 37 -13.82 11.09 13.83
CA LYS A 37 -14.09 9.73 13.34
C LYS A 37 -13.57 9.57 11.91
N THR A 38 -13.82 10.55 11.04
CA THR A 38 -13.26 10.55 9.69
C THR A 38 -11.75 10.60 9.72
N GLN A 39 -11.17 11.44 10.57
CA GLN A 39 -9.71 11.49 10.71
C GLN A 39 -9.13 10.14 11.12
N LYS A 40 -9.76 9.46 12.10
CA LYS A 40 -9.35 8.10 12.51
C LYS A 40 -9.51 7.09 11.38
N ALA A 41 -10.58 7.16 10.60
CA ALA A 41 -10.82 6.27 9.46
C ALA A 41 -9.78 6.47 8.34
N ILE A 42 -9.50 7.73 7.98
CA ILE A 42 -8.51 8.08 6.96
C ILE A 42 -7.12 7.57 7.38
N THR A 43 -6.70 7.87 8.62
CA THR A 43 -5.43 7.37 9.16
C THR A 43 -5.39 5.84 9.11
N TYR A 44 -6.45 5.17 9.55
CA TYR A 44 -6.54 3.71 9.54
C TYR A 44 -6.39 3.13 8.13
N TYR A 45 -7.24 3.52 7.17
CA TYR A 45 -7.17 2.94 5.83
C TYR A 45 -5.89 3.33 5.08
N THR A 46 -5.29 4.48 5.38
CA THR A 46 -3.96 4.85 4.85
C THR A 46 -2.90 3.88 5.35
N SER A 47 -2.86 3.58 6.65
CA SER A 47 -1.86 2.67 7.23
C SER A 47 -2.04 1.19 6.84
N TYR A 48 -3.25 0.78 6.47
CA TYR A 48 -3.59 -0.62 6.16
C TYR A 48 -3.83 -0.89 4.67
N THR A 49 -3.53 0.07 3.80
CA THR A 49 -3.60 -0.10 2.34
C THR A 49 -2.21 0.04 1.76
N ALA A 50 -1.79 -0.94 0.97
CA ALA A 50 -0.54 -0.90 0.23
C ALA A 50 -0.80 -0.76 -1.27
N GLN A 51 0.24 -0.34 -2.00
CA GLN A 51 0.26 -0.25 -3.44
C GLN A 51 1.52 -0.94 -3.96
N ILE A 52 1.38 -1.76 -5.00
CA ILE A 52 2.49 -2.33 -5.76
C ILE A 52 2.37 -1.95 -7.23
N GLU A 53 3.50 -2.03 -7.93
CA GLU A 53 3.60 -1.80 -9.36
C GLU A 53 4.11 -3.07 -10.03
N ILE A 54 3.44 -3.50 -11.09
CA ILE A 54 3.81 -4.69 -11.84
C ILE A 54 3.91 -4.36 -13.32
N VAL A 55 4.86 -5.01 -14.01
CA VAL A 55 4.98 -4.94 -15.46
C VAL A 55 4.18 -6.10 -16.07
N ARG A 56 3.20 -5.79 -16.91
CA ARG A 56 2.37 -6.78 -17.62
C ARG A 56 3.11 -7.34 -18.85
N HIS A 57 2.55 -8.40 -19.44
CA HIS A 57 3.11 -9.07 -20.63
C HIS A 57 3.23 -8.14 -21.84
N ASP A 58 2.34 -7.15 -21.95
CA ASP A 58 2.35 -6.10 -22.97
C ASP A 58 3.29 -4.93 -22.64
N ARG A 59 4.12 -5.08 -21.59
CA ARG A 59 5.07 -4.08 -21.07
C ARG A 59 4.42 -2.84 -20.48
N THR A 60 3.12 -2.86 -20.22
CA THR A 60 2.46 -1.78 -19.47
C THR A 60 2.76 -1.90 -17.98
N LEU A 61 2.83 -0.75 -17.30
CA LEU A 61 2.92 -0.69 -15.84
C LEU A 61 1.50 -0.63 -15.28
N GLU A 62 1.17 -1.56 -14.39
CA GLU A 62 -0.09 -1.56 -13.67
C GLU A 62 0.13 -1.33 -12.17
N GLN A 63 -0.70 -0.49 -11.59
CA GLN A 63 -0.75 -0.24 -10.15
C GLN A 63 -1.86 -1.07 -9.52
N ILE A 64 -1.50 -1.89 -8.53
CA ILE A 64 -2.46 -2.67 -7.74
C ILE A 64 -2.47 -2.12 -6.33
N VAL A 65 -3.66 -1.78 -5.85
CA VAL A 65 -3.90 -1.27 -4.49
C VAL A 65 -4.68 -2.33 -3.72
N PHE A 66 -4.23 -2.70 -2.52
CA PHE A 66 -4.80 -3.82 -1.77
C PHE A 66 -4.74 -3.59 -0.25
N PRO A 67 -5.63 -4.23 0.54
CA PRO A 67 -5.50 -4.28 1.99
C PRO A 67 -4.27 -5.08 2.41
N ILE A 68 -3.45 -4.54 3.31
CA ILE A 68 -2.31 -5.25 3.88
C ILE A 68 -2.83 -6.46 4.68
N PRO A 69 -2.38 -7.69 4.39
CA PRO A 69 -2.76 -8.87 5.16
C PRO A 69 -2.33 -8.75 6.63
N GLU A 70 -3.20 -9.16 7.56
CA GLU A 70 -2.91 -9.07 9.02
C GLU A 70 -1.66 -9.86 9.42
N ILE A 71 -1.34 -10.94 8.70
CA ILE A 71 -0.12 -11.72 8.94
C ILE A 71 1.16 -10.87 8.82
N CYS A 72 1.11 -9.75 8.09
CA CYS A 72 2.24 -8.85 7.94
C CYS A 72 2.54 -8.06 9.21
N GLU A 73 1.61 -7.98 10.18
CA GLU A 73 1.86 -7.35 11.50
C GLU A 73 2.93 -8.09 12.31
N TYR A 74 3.18 -9.37 11.99
CA TYR A 74 4.23 -10.17 12.63
C TYR A 74 5.60 -10.03 11.97
N LEU A 75 5.69 -9.30 10.85
CA LEU A 75 6.99 -9.02 10.22
C LEU A 75 7.75 -8.00 11.06
N THR A 76 8.99 -8.35 11.40
CA THR A 76 9.86 -7.53 12.25
C THR A 76 10.93 -6.80 11.44
N ASP A 77 11.49 -5.74 12.02
CA ASP A 77 12.67 -5.07 11.46
C ASP A 77 13.88 -6.00 11.33
N ASP A 78 13.99 -7.00 12.22
CA ASP A 78 15.02 -8.05 12.12
C ASP A 78 14.81 -8.91 10.87
N THR A 79 13.57 -9.32 10.58
CA THR A 79 13.24 -10.06 9.35
C THR A 79 13.59 -9.24 8.11
N LYS A 80 13.26 -7.94 8.12
CA LYS A 80 13.61 -7.01 7.04
C LYS A 80 15.12 -6.89 6.86
N THR A 81 15.87 -6.75 7.96
CA THR A 81 17.33 -6.63 7.97
C THR A 81 17.98 -7.91 7.46
N ARG A 82 17.51 -9.07 7.91
CA ARG A 82 17.95 -10.38 7.42
C ARG A 82 17.77 -10.49 5.92
N VAL A 83 16.55 -10.29 5.39
CA VAL A 83 16.27 -10.36 3.94
C VAL A 83 17.15 -9.38 3.16
N LEU A 84 17.32 -8.15 3.66
CA LEU A 84 18.18 -7.16 3.03
C LEU A 84 19.62 -7.67 2.89
N HIS A 85 20.18 -8.31 3.91
CA HIS A 85 21.58 -8.74 3.92
C HIS A 85 21.83 -10.13 3.34
N THR A 86 20.83 -11.00 3.30
CA THR A 86 20.98 -12.37 2.79
C THR A 86 20.61 -12.52 1.31
N ALA A 87 19.82 -11.60 0.74
CA ALA A 87 19.40 -11.69 -0.66
C ALA A 87 20.61 -11.55 -1.62
N GLU A 88 20.78 -12.51 -2.53
CA GLU A 88 21.81 -12.53 -3.59
C GLU A 88 21.68 -11.33 -4.53
N ARG A 89 22.82 -10.70 -4.85
CA ARG A 89 22.85 -9.44 -5.63
C ARG A 89 23.72 -9.48 -6.88
N ASP A 90 24.58 -10.49 -6.97
CA ASP A 90 25.74 -10.44 -7.87
C ASP A 90 25.46 -11.11 -9.21
N ASP A 91 24.59 -12.12 -9.24
CA ASP A 91 24.22 -12.82 -10.47
C ASP A 91 23.11 -12.08 -11.26
N GLN A 92 23.27 -12.06 -12.58
CA GLN A 92 22.30 -11.43 -13.47
C GLN A 92 20.96 -12.19 -13.40
N GLY A 93 19.94 -11.55 -12.84
CA GLY A 93 18.60 -12.13 -12.70
C GLY A 93 18.35 -12.86 -11.37
N SER A 94 19.34 -12.98 -10.48
CA SER A 94 19.14 -13.63 -9.17
C SER A 94 18.38 -12.76 -8.18
N LYS A 95 18.48 -11.43 -8.28
CA LYS A 95 17.90 -10.45 -7.34
C LYS A 95 16.43 -10.65 -7.02
N VAL A 96 15.63 -10.96 -8.04
CA VAL A 96 14.17 -11.19 -7.88
C VAL A 96 13.95 -12.61 -7.39
N THR A 97 14.63 -13.58 -7.99
CA THR A 97 14.47 -15.00 -7.69
C THR A 97 14.82 -15.35 -6.25
N ASP A 98 15.88 -14.77 -5.68
CA ASP A 98 16.28 -15.05 -4.30
C ASP A 98 15.46 -14.29 -3.25
N PHE A 99 14.78 -13.21 -3.66
CA PHE A 99 13.85 -12.48 -2.80
C PHE A 99 12.51 -13.20 -2.61
N PHE A 100 12.11 -14.08 -3.56
CA PHE A 100 10.83 -14.79 -3.58
C PHE A 100 10.98 -16.28 -3.25
#